data_AF-A0A948T0N7-F1
#
_entry.id   AF-A0A948T0N7-F1
#
_cell.length_a   1.000
_cell.length_b   1.000
_cell.length_c   1.000
_cell.angle_alpha   90.00
_cell.angle_beta   90.00
_cell.angle_gamma   90.00
#
_symmetry.space_group_name_H-M   'P 1'
#
loop_
_entity.id
_entity.type
_entity.pdbx_description
1 polymer ?
#
loop_
_entity_poly.entity_id
_entity_poly.type
_entity_poly.pdbx_seq_one_letter_code
_entity_poly.pdbx_strand_id
1 'polypeptide(L)'
;MISTANFSRDWLQPPNLISLARLLAGLFLPALILSPQPGHHVLACVVFAVGAMSDHWDGYLARRLNLVSDYGKYMDPLADKVFILGPMAAFAHLDYYSMLWVVPVFFREIVITFCRTGWLIEGSAIGAETLGKYKLGFQVALISAALLYHALLPAPSWGWLAALFCAGMNVFLVLAVLMTVLSGWSFMVSNYRLNQTPFFAKFTAAVGVGLLPYAPGTWGSVAGVLIALLAQVNGWVYLLTFGFLLWAGWRASLRLDLTKEKDPSYVVMDETCGMMLALAGIPLHPASVITGFLLFRFFDIVKPYPIRRLERIPGYAGIMLDDLAAGAAAWMILRILWGAA
;
A
#
# COMPACT_ATOMS: atom_id res chain seq x y z
N MET A 1 23.94 4.00 6.36
CA MET A 1 23.31 4.17 7.69
C MET A 1 22.65 5.54 7.71
N ILE A 2 21.33 5.59 7.87
CA ILE A 2 20.55 6.84 7.94
C ILE A 2 20.92 7.53 9.27
N SER A 3 21.48 8.73 9.20
CA SER A 3 21.65 9.57 10.39
C SER A 3 20.28 10.10 10.80
N THR A 4 19.68 9.51 11.83
CA THR A 4 18.36 9.89 12.38
C THR A 4 18.29 11.37 12.82
N ALA A 5 19.44 11.99 13.09
CA ALA A 5 19.53 13.40 13.45
C ALA A 5 19.14 14.35 12.30
N ASN A 6 19.50 14.04 11.04
CA ASN A 6 19.18 14.89 9.89
C ASN A 6 17.70 14.77 9.48
N PHE A 7 17.13 13.57 9.61
CA PHE A 7 15.71 13.29 9.30
C PHE A 7 14.74 14.20 10.07
N SER A 8 15.11 14.60 11.30
CA SER A 8 14.28 15.42 12.21
C SER A 8 14.15 16.90 11.81
N ARG A 9 15.06 17.44 10.99
CA ARG A 9 15.01 18.84 10.53
C ARG A 9 14.66 18.98 9.06
N ASP A 10 14.91 17.94 8.27
CA ASP A 10 14.69 17.97 6.83
C ASP A 10 13.20 18.11 6.46
N TRP A 11 12.27 17.58 7.26
CA TRP A 11 10.83 17.67 6.94
C TRP A 11 10.27 19.11 6.92
N LEU A 12 10.93 20.06 7.61
CA LEU A 12 10.56 21.49 7.61
C LEU A 12 11.00 22.24 6.34
N GLN A 13 11.79 21.60 5.47
CA GLN A 13 12.23 22.24 4.24
C GLN A 13 11.03 22.50 3.31
N PRO A 14 10.99 23.65 2.60
CA PRO A 14 9.84 24.01 1.76
C PRO A 14 9.40 22.93 0.75
N PRO A 15 10.30 22.21 0.04
CA PRO A 15 9.90 21.12 -0.84
C PRO A 15 9.14 20.00 -0.10
N ASN A 16 9.64 19.60 1.07
CA ASN A 16 9.05 18.52 1.87
C ASN A 16 7.71 18.93 2.51
N LEU A 17 7.52 20.22 2.82
CA LEU A 17 6.24 20.74 3.26
C LEU A 17 5.18 20.71 2.14
N ILE A 18 5.57 20.92 0.88
CA ILE A 18 4.67 20.77 -0.27
C ILE A 18 4.24 19.30 -0.41
N SER A 19 5.17 18.35 -0.31
CA SER A 19 4.87 16.91 -0.34
C SER A 19 3.96 16.49 0.81
N LEU A 20 4.20 17.01 2.02
CA LEU A 20 3.34 16.77 3.18
C LEU A 20 1.94 17.36 2.98
N ALA A 21 1.85 18.58 2.45
CA ALA A 21 0.57 19.21 2.12
C ALA A 21 -0.20 18.38 1.07
N ARG A 22 0.49 17.83 0.07
CA ARG A 22 -0.10 16.91 -0.93
C ARG A 22 -0.58 15.61 -0.28
N LEU A 23 0.19 15.03 0.63
CA LEU A 23 -0.24 13.84 1.39
C LEU A 23 -1.53 14.13 2.18
N LEU A 24 -1.58 15.24 2.92
CA LEU A 24 -2.76 15.65 3.67
C LEU A 24 -3.95 15.93 2.75
N ALA A 25 -3.73 16.61 1.62
CA ALA A 25 -4.75 16.83 0.61
C ALA A 25 -5.29 15.51 0.04
N GLY A 26 -4.42 14.52 -0.21
CA GLY A 26 -4.81 13.19 -0.68
C GLY A 26 -5.69 12.43 0.30
N LEU A 27 -5.46 12.60 1.60
CA LEU A 27 -6.31 12.03 2.66
C LEU A 27 -7.65 12.77 2.79
N PHE A 28 -7.67 14.08 2.54
CA PHE A 28 -8.86 14.92 2.70
C PHE A 28 -9.77 14.98 1.46
N LEU A 29 -9.19 14.86 0.25
CA LEU A 29 -9.91 14.90 -1.02
C LEU A 29 -11.09 13.91 -1.10
N PRO A 30 -10.96 12.64 -0.68
CA PRO A 30 -12.09 11.72 -0.63
C PRO A 30 -13.27 12.28 0.19
N ALA A 31 -13.01 12.93 1.32
CA ALA A 31 -14.07 13.51 2.14
C ALA A 31 -14.79 14.68 1.44
N LEU A 32 -14.05 15.50 0.68
CA LEU A 32 -14.65 16.56 -0.15
C LEU A 32 -15.48 16.00 -1.30
N ILE A 33 -14.99 14.94 -1.96
CA ILE A 33 -15.68 14.26 -3.07
C ILE A 33 -16.98 13.62 -2.57
N LEU A 34 -16.95 12.94 -1.43
CA LEU A 34 -18.12 12.25 -0.87
C LEU A 34 -19.11 13.19 -0.16
N SER A 35 -18.76 14.45 0.04
CA SER A 35 -19.62 15.41 0.73
C SER A 35 -20.85 15.79 -0.11
N PRO A 36 -22.05 15.91 0.46
CA PRO A 36 -23.25 16.28 -0.32
C PRO A 36 -23.28 17.74 -0.79
N GLN A 37 -22.36 18.60 -0.35
CA GLN A 37 -22.41 20.03 -0.63
C GLN A 37 -21.71 20.37 -1.96
N PRO A 38 -22.38 21.04 -2.91
CA PRO A 38 -21.79 21.38 -4.21
C PRO A 38 -20.48 22.19 -4.12
N GLY A 39 -20.38 23.07 -3.13
CA GLY A 39 -19.16 23.86 -2.89
C GLY A 39 -17.93 23.00 -2.58
N HIS A 40 -18.10 21.84 -1.94
CA HIS A 40 -17.01 20.92 -1.66
C HIS A 40 -16.48 20.23 -2.91
N HIS A 41 -17.33 19.97 -3.90
CA HIS A 41 -16.89 19.41 -5.18
C HIS A 41 -16.04 20.41 -5.98
N VAL A 42 -16.44 21.70 -6.00
CA VAL A 42 -15.63 22.76 -6.60
C VAL A 42 -14.31 22.92 -5.86
N LEU A 43 -14.32 22.88 -4.52
CA LEU A 43 -13.11 22.90 -3.73
C LEU A 43 -12.21 21.69 -4.03
N ALA A 44 -12.79 20.49 -4.20
CA ALA A 44 -12.05 19.30 -4.58
C ALA A 44 -11.35 19.46 -5.94
N CYS A 45 -12.01 20.06 -6.93
CA CYS A 45 -11.40 20.40 -8.22
C CYS A 45 -10.18 21.33 -8.05
N VAL A 46 -10.32 22.39 -7.25
CA VAL A 46 -9.23 23.36 -7.00
C VAL A 46 -8.07 22.69 -6.26
N VAL A 47 -8.35 21.96 -5.19
CA VAL A 47 -7.33 21.25 -4.39
C VAL A 47 -6.61 20.21 -5.25
N PHE A 48 -7.34 19.45 -6.07
CA PHE A 48 -6.73 18.46 -6.95
C PHE A 48 -5.85 19.11 -8.02
N ALA A 49 -6.33 20.17 -8.67
CA ALA A 49 -5.57 20.90 -9.69
C ALA A 49 -4.27 21.49 -9.12
N VAL A 50 -4.34 22.19 -7.99
CA VAL A 50 -3.17 22.77 -7.32
C VAL A 50 -2.20 21.67 -6.86
N GLY A 51 -2.71 20.60 -6.25
CA GLY A 51 -1.88 19.50 -5.78
C GLY A 51 -1.20 18.73 -6.91
N ALA A 52 -1.88 18.48 -8.03
CA ALA A 52 -1.31 17.82 -9.21
C ALA A 52 -0.21 18.67 -9.87
N MET A 53 -0.34 20.00 -9.84
CA MET A 53 0.69 20.92 -10.35
C MET A 53 1.88 21.07 -9.38
N SER A 54 1.63 20.89 -8.07
CA SER A 54 2.65 21.08 -7.03
C SER A 54 3.82 20.09 -7.10
N ASP A 55 3.64 18.92 -7.71
CA ASP A 55 4.69 17.90 -7.92
C ASP A 55 5.80 18.36 -8.86
N HIS A 56 5.48 19.30 -9.74
CA HIS A 56 6.53 19.92 -10.53
C HIS A 56 7.35 20.91 -9.67
N TRP A 57 6.70 21.55 -8.69
CA TRP A 57 7.25 22.67 -7.95
C TRP A 57 8.17 22.24 -6.81
N ASP A 58 7.86 21.19 -6.06
CA ASP A 58 8.73 20.67 -5.01
C ASP A 58 10.07 20.16 -5.59
N GLY A 59 10.03 19.38 -6.67
CA GLY A 59 11.22 18.86 -7.34
C GLY A 59 12.01 19.94 -8.08
N TYR A 60 11.34 20.99 -8.56
CA TYR A 60 12.01 22.19 -9.08
C TYR A 60 12.74 22.96 -7.97
N LEU A 61 12.05 23.19 -6.85
CA LEU A 61 12.57 23.97 -5.72
C LEU A 61 13.73 23.24 -5.03
N ALA A 62 13.63 21.92 -4.84
CA ALA A 62 14.70 21.10 -4.28
C ALA A 62 15.98 21.17 -5.11
N ARG A 63 15.87 21.13 -6.45
CA ARG A 63 17.03 21.25 -7.36
C ARG A 63 17.59 22.65 -7.44
N ARG A 64 16.73 23.68 -7.44
CA ARG A 64 17.17 25.09 -7.46
C ARG A 64 17.87 25.51 -6.17
N LEU A 65 17.36 25.05 -5.03
CA LEU A 65 17.87 25.43 -3.71
C LEU A 65 18.93 24.45 -3.17
N ASN A 66 19.27 23.39 -3.91
CA ASN A 66 20.14 22.30 -3.44
C ASN A 66 19.66 21.67 -2.11
N LEU A 67 18.34 21.58 -1.92
CA LEU A 67 17.68 21.00 -0.75
C LEU A 67 17.16 19.59 -1.03
N VAL A 68 18.00 18.74 -1.63
CA VAL A 68 17.66 17.32 -1.84
C VAL A 68 17.92 16.57 -0.55
N SER A 69 16.85 16.20 0.16
CA SER A 69 16.91 15.49 1.44
C SER A 69 16.62 14.00 1.28
N ASP A 70 17.08 13.19 2.24
CA ASP A 70 16.71 11.77 2.28
C ASP A 70 15.23 11.57 2.68
N TYR A 71 14.67 12.46 3.49
CA TYR A 71 13.24 12.46 3.84
C TYR A 71 12.34 12.59 2.59
N GLY A 72 12.61 13.58 1.73
CA GLY A 72 11.82 13.81 0.51
C GLY A 72 11.82 12.60 -0.43
N LYS A 73 12.96 11.90 -0.55
CA LYS A 73 13.08 10.68 -1.39
C LYS A 73 12.07 9.57 -1.01
N TYR A 74 11.62 9.51 0.24
CA TYR A 74 10.61 8.55 0.70
C TYR A 74 9.21 9.16 0.74
N MET A 75 9.09 10.43 1.13
CA MET A 75 7.79 11.07 1.29
C MET A 75 7.13 11.46 -0.01
N ASP A 76 7.87 11.91 -1.03
CA ASP A 76 7.29 12.31 -2.31
C ASP A 76 6.60 11.10 -2.98
N PRO A 77 7.27 9.93 -3.11
CA PRO A 77 6.61 8.74 -3.66
C PRO A 77 5.42 8.25 -2.84
N LEU A 78 5.35 8.52 -1.54
CA LEU A 78 4.18 8.17 -0.72
C LEU A 78 3.03 9.15 -0.96
N ALA A 79 3.32 10.45 -0.88
CA ALA A 79 2.37 11.53 -1.06
C ALA A 79 1.67 11.46 -2.43
N ASP A 80 2.44 11.22 -3.50
CA ASP A 80 1.90 11.08 -4.85
C ASP A 80 0.87 9.96 -4.95
N LYS A 81 1.14 8.82 -4.30
CA LYS A 81 0.28 7.65 -4.37
C LYS A 81 -1.01 7.87 -3.60
N VAL A 82 -0.91 8.40 -2.39
CA VAL A 82 -2.10 8.72 -1.59
C VAL A 82 -2.97 9.77 -2.31
N PHE A 83 -2.34 10.79 -2.91
CA PHE A 83 -3.04 11.86 -3.64
C PHE A 83 -3.80 11.39 -4.88
N ILE A 84 -3.35 10.33 -5.54
CA ILE A 84 -4.03 9.75 -6.71
C ILE A 84 -5.04 8.66 -6.30
N LEU A 85 -4.63 7.74 -5.41
CA LEU A 85 -5.42 6.57 -5.03
C LEU A 85 -6.66 6.94 -4.21
N GLY A 86 -6.59 7.97 -3.35
CA GLY A 86 -7.71 8.44 -2.55
C GLY A 86 -8.91 8.85 -3.43
N PRO A 87 -8.77 9.86 -4.30
CA PRO A 87 -9.83 10.26 -5.24
C PRO A 87 -10.33 9.12 -6.12
N MET A 88 -9.45 8.23 -6.58
CA MET A 88 -9.87 7.07 -7.38
C MET A 88 -10.83 6.15 -6.62
N ALA A 89 -10.51 5.85 -5.36
CA ALA A 89 -11.38 5.05 -4.50
C ALA A 89 -12.71 5.76 -4.21
N ALA A 90 -12.69 7.08 -3.98
CA ALA A 90 -13.90 7.87 -3.74
C ALA A 90 -14.86 7.83 -4.93
N PHE A 91 -14.37 7.99 -6.16
CA PHE A 91 -15.22 7.92 -7.35
C PHE A 91 -15.70 6.52 -7.68
N ALA A 92 -14.91 5.49 -7.39
CA ALA A 92 -15.39 4.11 -7.48
C ALA A 92 -16.52 3.83 -6.47
N HIS A 93 -16.45 4.42 -5.28
CA HIS A 93 -17.53 4.33 -4.29
C HIS A 93 -18.81 5.08 -4.71
N LEU A 94 -18.68 6.13 -5.50
CA LEU A 94 -19.80 6.87 -6.10
C LEU A 94 -20.30 6.27 -7.43
N ASP A 95 -19.89 5.05 -7.77
CA ASP A 95 -20.28 4.32 -8.99
C ASP A 95 -19.95 5.03 -10.33
N TYR A 96 -18.97 5.95 -10.34
CA TYR A 96 -18.47 6.54 -11.60
C TYR A 96 -17.79 5.50 -12.49
N TYR A 97 -17.20 4.50 -11.85
CA TYR A 97 -16.57 3.35 -12.47
C TYR A 97 -16.43 2.20 -11.48
N SER A 98 -16.24 0.98 -11.98
CA SER A 98 -16.18 -0.21 -11.13
C SER A 98 -14.94 -0.22 -10.24
N MET A 99 -15.16 -0.44 -8.94
CA MET A 99 -14.12 -0.67 -7.94
C MET A 99 -13.17 -1.81 -8.32
N LEU A 100 -13.64 -2.82 -9.06
CA LEU A 100 -12.82 -3.95 -9.50
C LEU A 100 -11.62 -3.53 -10.35
N TRP A 101 -11.77 -2.49 -11.17
CA TRP A 101 -10.68 -1.99 -12.01
C TRP A 101 -9.73 -1.05 -11.26
N VAL A 102 -10.11 -0.55 -10.09
CA VAL A 102 -9.21 0.22 -9.21
C VAL A 102 -8.27 -0.70 -8.43
N VAL A 103 -8.70 -1.94 -8.13
CA VAL A 103 -7.91 -2.93 -7.37
C VAL A 103 -6.51 -3.19 -7.94
N PRO A 104 -6.33 -3.49 -9.26
CA PRO A 104 -4.99 -3.68 -9.84
C PRO A 104 -4.09 -2.46 -9.72
N VAL A 105 -4.67 -1.26 -9.72
CA VAL A 105 -3.93 0.00 -9.57
C VAL A 105 -3.33 0.08 -8.17
N PHE A 106 -4.16 -0.09 -7.12
CA PHE A 106 -3.70 -0.10 -5.73
C PHE A 106 -2.62 -1.16 -5.49
N PHE A 107 -2.91 -2.39 -5.90
CA PHE A 107 -1.98 -3.52 -5.73
C PHE A 107 -0.62 -3.23 -6.36
N ARG A 108 -0.61 -2.78 -7.63
CA ARG A 108 0.63 -2.42 -8.33
C ARG A 108 1.38 -1.31 -7.61
N GLU A 109 0.69 -0.28 -7.10
CA GLU A 109 1.36 0.83 -6.42
C GLU A 109 2.04 0.41 -5.13
N ILE A 110 1.43 -0.47 -4.35
CA ILE A 110 2.04 -1.03 -3.15
C ILE A 110 3.30 -1.83 -3.53
N VAL A 111 3.18 -2.76 -4.49
CA VAL A 111 4.29 -3.64 -4.91
C VAL A 111 5.48 -2.84 -5.44
N ILE A 112 5.25 -1.90 -6.36
CA ILE A 112 6.32 -1.11 -6.97
C ILE A 112 6.97 -0.18 -5.94
N THR A 113 6.18 0.41 -5.04
CA THR A 113 6.73 1.27 -3.97
C THR A 113 7.59 0.45 -3.02
N PHE A 114 7.15 -0.74 -2.62
CA PHE A 114 7.92 -1.65 -1.78
C PHE A 114 9.26 -2.04 -2.42
N CYS A 115 9.23 -2.52 -3.67
CA CYS A 115 10.44 -2.89 -4.40
C CYS A 115 11.41 -1.69 -4.53
N ARG A 116 10.87 -0.52 -4.92
CA ARG A 116 11.65 0.70 -5.09
C ARG A 116 12.33 1.13 -3.79
N THR A 117 11.61 1.10 -2.67
CA THR A 117 12.16 1.44 -1.35
C THR A 117 13.27 0.47 -0.94
N GLY A 118 13.08 -0.84 -1.12
CA GLY A 118 14.12 -1.84 -0.80
C GLY A 118 15.41 -1.60 -1.57
N TRP A 119 15.32 -1.38 -2.88
CA TRP A 119 16.48 -1.11 -3.73
C TRP A 119 17.15 0.24 -3.43
N LEU A 120 16.38 1.27 -3.07
CA LEU A 120 16.93 2.56 -2.66
C LEU A 120 17.73 2.44 -1.36
N ILE A 121 17.25 1.66 -0.39
CA ILE A 121 17.97 1.41 0.87
C ILE A 121 19.27 0.63 0.62
N GLU A 122 19.28 -0.27 -0.37
CA GLU A 122 20.51 -0.96 -0.83
C GLU A 122 21.51 -0.01 -1.51
N GLY A 123 21.11 1.22 -1.83
CA GLY A 123 21.93 2.22 -2.54
C GLY A 123 21.86 2.10 -4.06
N SER A 124 20.88 1.37 -4.61
CA SER A 124 20.72 1.21 -6.05
C SER A 124 20.05 2.44 -6.67
N ALA A 125 20.67 2.99 -7.72
CA ALA A 125 20.09 4.09 -8.49
C ALA A 125 19.04 3.55 -9.48
N ILE A 126 17.79 4.02 -9.34
CA ILE A 126 16.68 3.59 -10.19
C ILE A 126 16.34 4.73 -11.16
N GLY A 127 16.47 4.46 -12.46
CA GLY A 127 16.14 5.41 -13.52
C GLY A 127 14.64 5.68 -13.63
N ALA A 128 14.28 6.87 -14.13
CA ALA A 128 12.90 7.24 -14.41
C ALA A 128 12.40 6.54 -15.69
N GLU A 129 11.25 5.86 -15.60
CA GLU A 129 10.63 5.15 -16.71
C GLU A 129 9.60 6.03 -17.46
N THR A 130 9.64 6.05 -18.79
CA THR A 130 8.70 6.83 -19.62
C THR A 130 7.25 6.33 -19.49
N LEU A 131 7.01 5.02 -19.39
CA LEU A 131 5.66 4.45 -19.20
C LEU A 131 5.04 4.89 -17.86
N GLY A 132 5.88 5.12 -16.84
CA GLY A 132 5.44 5.68 -15.56
C GLY A 132 4.82 7.08 -15.70
N LYS A 133 5.33 7.91 -16.63
CA LYS A 133 4.79 9.24 -16.90
C LYS A 133 3.43 9.17 -17.60
N TYR A 134 3.30 8.30 -18.61
CA TYR A 134 2.03 8.11 -19.31
C TYR A 134 0.95 7.61 -18.36
N LYS A 135 1.26 6.58 -17.57
CA LYS A 135 0.37 6.09 -16.54
C LYS A 135 -0.16 7.21 -15.63
N LEU A 136 0.74 8.03 -15.08
CA LEU A 136 0.36 9.14 -14.21
C LEU A 136 -0.59 10.10 -14.93
N GLY A 137 -0.28 10.46 -16.18
CA GLY A 137 -1.13 11.32 -17.00
C GLY A 137 -2.55 10.77 -17.19
N PHE A 138 -2.68 9.47 -17.46
CA PHE A 138 -3.99 8.81 -17.59
C PHE A 138 -4.79 8.84 -16.27
N GLN A 139 -4.14 8.59 -15.13
CA GLN A 139 -4.80 8.63 -13.82
C GLN A 139 -5.25 10.04 -13.44
N VAL A 140 -4.39 11.05 -13.64
CA VAL A 140 -4.74 12.46 -13.39
C VAL A 140 -5.87 12.90 -14.30
N ALA A 141 -5.86 12.52 -15.59
CA ALA A 141 -6.91 12.85 -16.53
C ALA A 141 -8.26 12.19 -16.16
N LEU A 142 -8.23 10.92 -15.73
CA LEU A 142 -9.42 10.20 -15.26
C LEU A 142 -10.03 10.91 -14.04
N ILE A 143 -9.22 11.22 -13.02
CA ILE A 143 -9.69 11.91 -11.80
C ILE A 143 -10.21 13.30 -12.14
N SER A 144 -9.52 14.05 -13.00
CA SER A 144 -9.94 15.39 -13.42
C SER A 144 -11.28 15.37 -14.15
N ALA A 145 -11.51 14.40 -15.03
CA ALA A 145 -12.78 14.23 -15.73
C ALA A 145 -13.92 13.90 -14.76
N ALA A 146 -13.67 12.99 -13.81
CA ALA A 146 -14.64 12.64 -12.76
C ALA A 146 -15.00 13.85 -11.89
N LEU A 147 -13.99 14.59 -11.41
CA LEU A 147 -14.15 15.80 -10.60
C LEU A 147 -14.96 16.88 -11.33
N LEU A 148 -14.61 17.18 -12.59
CA LEU A 148 -15.31 18.19 -13.37
C LEU A 148 -16.78 17.81 -13.56
N TYR A 149 -17.06 16.56 -13.93
CA TYR A 149 -18.44 16.10 -14.06
C TYR A 149 -19.19 16.18 -12.72
N HIS A 150 -18.57 15.72 -11.63
CA HIS A 150 -19.18 15.72 -10.31
C HIS A 150 -19.47 17.13 -9.76
N ALA A 151 -18.61 18.10 -10.06
CA ALA A 151 -18.80 19.50 -9.68
C ALA A 151 -19.90 20.21 -10.50
N LEU A 152 -20.06 19.85 -11.77
CA LEU A 152 -21.07 20.46 -12.65
C LEU A 152 -22.44 19.78 -12.54
N LEU A 153 -22.45 18.47 -12.35
CA LEU A 153 -23.62 17.61 -12.28
C LEU A 153 -23.50 16.73 -11.02
N PRO A 154 -23.90 17.26 -9.84
CA PRO A 154 -23.80 16.53 -8.59
C PRO A 154 -24.70 15.28 -8.65
N ALA A 155 -24.05 14.12 -8.52
CA ALA A 155 -24.57 12.76 -8.71
C ALA A 155 -24.76 12.29 -10.17
N PRO A 156 -24.53 11.00 -10.47
CA PRO A 156 -25.01 10.41 -11.71
C PRO A 156 -26.53 10.49 -11.71
N SER A 157 -27.08 11.51 -12.36
CA SER A 157 -28.50 11.54 -12.71
C SER A 157 -28.80 10.24 -13.48
N TRP A 158 -29.91 9.54 -13.21
CA TRP A 158 -30.25 8.28 -13.91
C TRP A 158 -30.64 8.48 -15.39
N GLY A 159 -30.19 9.57 -16.02
CA GLY A 159 -30.36 9.85 -17.43
C GLY A 159 -29.34 9.11 -18.29
N TRP A 160 -29.69 8.90 -19.56
CA TRP A 160 -28.84 8.24 -20.55
C TRP A 160 -27.47 8.92 -20.74
N LEU A 161 -27.39 10.25 -20.57
CA LEU A 161 -26.14 11.01 -20.65
C LEU A 161 -25.16 10.63 -19.53
N ALA A 162 -25.63 10.46 -18.30
CA ALA A 162 -24.79 10.04 -17.18
C ALA A 162 -24.35 8.59 -17.35
N ALA A 163 -25.25 7.70 -17.80
CA ALA A 163 -24.91 6.31 -18.09
C ALA A 163 -23.82 6.21 -19.17
N LEU A 164 -23.92 7.02 -20.23
CA LEU A 164 -22.90 7.10 -21.28
C LEU A 164 -21.56 7.62 -20.72
N PHE A 165 -21.60 8.64 -19.85
CA PHE A 165 -20.41 9.17 -19.19
C PHE A 165 -19.74 8.11 -18.30
N CYS A 166 -20.48 7.45 -17.41
CA CYS A 166 -19.96 6.37 -16.55
C CYS A 166 -19.41 5.19 -17.37
N ALA A 167 -20.05 4.82 -18.49
CA ALA A 167 -19.52 3.82 -19.41
C ALA A 167 -18.18 4.27 -20.02
N GLY A 168 -18.09 5.51 -20.48
CA GLY A 168 -16.84 6.11 -20.96
C GLY A 168 -15.74 6.16 -19.89
N MET A 169 -16.10 6.48 -18.66
CA MET A 169 -15.18 6.49 -17.51
C MET A 169 -14.65 5.09 -17.18
N ASN A 170 -15.49 4.05 -17.26
CA ASN A 170 -15.03 2.67 -17.11
C ASN A 170 -14.03 2.27 -18.21
N VAL A 171 -14.31 2.61 -19.47
CA VAL A 171 -13.37 2.37 -20.57
C VAL A 171 -12.06 3.10 -20.34
N PHE A 172 -12.12 4.36 -19.92
CA PHE A 172 -10.93 5.15 -19.63
C PHE A 172 -10.13 4.60 -18.45
N LEU A 173 -10.81 4.13 -17.40
CA LEU A 173 -10.17 3.44 -16.28
C LEU A 173 -9.47 2.16 -16.74
N VAL A 174 -10.06 1.35 -17.61
CA VAL A 174 -9.41 0.15 -18.16
C VAL A 174 -8.13 0.52 -18.91
N LEU A 175 -8.12 1.61 -19.68
CA LEU A 175 -6.90 2.12 -20.32
C LEU A 175 -5.86 2.58 -19.30
N ALA A 176 -6.28 3.29 -18.24
CA ALA A 176 -5.40 3.70 -17.15
C ALA A 176 -4.80 2.50 -16.38
N VAL A 177 -5.60 1.45 -16.17
CA VAL A 177 -5.15 0.17 -15.59
C VAL A 177 -4.14 -0.50 -16.49
N LEU A 178 -4.41 -0.58 -17.80
CA LEU A 178 -3.48 -1.14 -18.78
C LEU A 178 -2.13 -0.41 -18.73
N MET A 179 -2.12 0.92 -18.76
CA MET A 179 -0.89 1.70 -18.62
C MET A 179 -0.20 1.47 -17.27
N THR A 180 -0.98 1.31 -16.19
CA THR A 180 -0.46 1.02 -14.86
C THR A 180 0.26 -0.33 -14.78
N VAL A 181 -0.35 -1.37 -15.34
CA VAL A 181 0.19 -2.72 -15.39
C VAL A 181 1.40 -2.77 -16.31
N LEU A 182 1.32 -2.18 -17.51
CA LEU A 182 2.44 -2.14 -18.46
C LEU A 182 3.66 -1.41 -17.88
N SER A 183 3.46 -0.25 -17.25
CA SER A 183 4.55 0.45 -16.55
C SER A 183 5.08 -0.37 -15.37
N GLY A 184 4.20 -1.03 -14.60
CA GLY A 184 4.64 -1.89 -13.49
C GLY A 184 5.51 -3.05 -13.98
N TRP A 185 5.07 -3.73 -15.04
CA TRP A 185 5.79 -4.81 -15.68
C TRP A 185 7.14 -4.35 -16.22
N SER A 186 7.16 -3.29 -17.02
CA SER A 186 8.38 -2.76 -17.62
C SER A 186 9.36 -2.27 -16.55
N PHE A 187 8.90 -1.59 -15.49
CA PHE A 187 9.72 -1.24 -14.34
C PHE A 187 10.35 -2.46 -13.66
N MET A 188 9.58 -3.54 -13.43
CA MET A 188 10.10 -4.76 -12.80
C MET A 188 11.09 -5.51 -13.69
N VAL A 189 10.83 -5.55 -15.01
CA VAL A 189 11.72 -6.19 -15.98
C VAL A 189 13.01 -5.40 -16.13
N SER A 190 12.97 -4.07 -16.26
CA SER A 190 14.17 -3.24 -16.36
C SER A 190 15.08 -3.38 -15.13
N ASN A 191 14.51 -3.67 -13.97
CA ASN A 191 15.23 -3.78 -12.70
C ASN A 191 15.33 -5.22 -12.17
N TYR A 192 15.13 -6.23 -13.01
CA TYR A 192 15.03 -7.64 -12.56
C TYR A 192 16.27 -8.13 -11.81
N ARG A 193 17.45 -7.57 -12.09
CA ARG A 193 18.72 -7.94 -11.43
C ARG A 193 18.73 -7.54 -9.95
N LEU A 194 18.06 -6.44 -9.60
CA LEU A 194 17.95 -5.99 -8.21
C LEU A 194 17.07 -6.93 -7.37
N ASN A 195 16.14 -7.66 -7.99
CA ASN A 195 15.38 -8.72 -7.32
C ASN A 195 16.23 -9.95 -6.95
N GLN A 196 17.48 -10.03 -7.41
CA GLN A 196 18.35 -11.17 -7.18
C GLN A 196 19.36 -10.93 -6.05
N THR A 197 19.40 -9.74 -5.45
CA THR A 197 20.37 -9.44 -4.40
C THR A 197 19.98 -10.12 -3.07
N PRO A 198 20.96 -10.60 -2.29
CA PRO A 198 20.69 -11.17 -0.96
C PRO A 198 20.06 -10.15 0.00
N PHE A 199 20.47 -8.87 -0.12
CA PHE A 199 19.88 -7.79 0.67
C PHE A 199 18.39 -7.62 0.36
N PHE A 200 18.01 -7.60 -0.91
CA PHE A 200 16.59 -7.47 -1.28
C PHE A 200 15.76 -8.69 -0.86
N ALA A 201 16.33 -9.89 -0.91
CA ALA A 201 15.68 -11.08 -0.36
C ALA A 201 15.44 -10.93 1.16
N LYS A 202 16.45 -10.45 1.91
CA LYS A 202 16.34 -10.15 3.33
C LYS A 202 15.27 -9.08 3.62
N PHE A 203 15.29 -7.98 2.87
CA PHE A 203 14.32 -6.89 2.95
C PHE A 203 12.89 -7.40 2.70
N THR A 204 12.72 -8.27 1.70
CA THR A 204 11.42 -8.85 1.36
C THR A 204 10.90 -9.77 2.46
N ALA A 205 11.73 -10.69 2.97
CA ALA A 205 11.37 -11.57 4.08
C ALA A 205 11.06 -10.79 5.38
N ALA A 206 11.69 -9.63 5.55
CA ALA A 206 11.44 -8.72 6.66
C ALA A 206 10.23 -7.79 6.45
N VAL A 207 9.55 -7.83 5.29
CA VAL A 207 8.51 -6.85 4.91
C VAL A 207 9.02 -5.39 5.07
N GLY A 208 10.33 -5.20 4.96
CA GLY A 208 11.05 -3.96 5.31
C GLY A 208 11.13 -3.65 6.82
N VAL A 209 10.07 -3.90 7.60
CA VAL A 209 9.95 -3.51 9.01
C VAL A 209 10.71 -4.43 9.98
N GLY A 210 10.93 -5.70 9.63
CA GLY A 210 11.72 -6.63 10.42
C GLY A 210 13.21 -6.27 10.52
N LEU A 211 13.65 -5.25 9.78
CA LEU A 211 15.00 -4.67 9.89
C LEU A 211 15.08 -3.56 10.95
N LEU A 212 13.96 -3.15 11.53
CA LEU A 212 13.93 -2.16 12.61
C LEU A 212 14.52 -2.74 13.91
N PRO A 213 15.17 -1.90 14.74
CA PRO A 213 15.72 -2.36 16.00
C PRO A 213 14.60 -2.69 17.01
N TYR A 214 14.84 -3.73 17.81
CA TYR A 214 13.99 -4.23 18.90
C TYR A 214 12.64 -4.87 18.45
N ALA A 215 12.38 -6.07 18.97
CA ALA A 215 11.13 -6.83 18.78
C ALA A 215 10.60 -6.87 17.33
N PRO A 216 11.38 -7.38 16.36
CA PRO A 216 11.01 -7.39 14.93
C PRO A 216 9.63 -8.03 14.64
N GLY A 217 9.28 -9.16 15.28
CA GLY A 217 7.96 -9.79 15.10
C GLY A 217 6.77 -8.91 15.54
N THR A 218 6.98 -7.99 16.50
CA THR A 218 5.96 -7.00 16.86
C THR A 218 5.77 -5.99 15.73
N TRP A 219 6.85 -5.53 15.10
CA TRP A 219 6.79 -4.68 13.92
C TRP A 219 6.13 -5.38 12.73
N GLY A 220 6.41 -6.67 12.53
CA GLY A 220 5.72 -7.50 11.54
C GLY A 220 4.21 -7.58 11.78
N SER A 221 3.80 -7.84 13.02
CA SER A 221 2.39 -7.88 13.40
C SER A 221 1.70 -6.51 13.19
N VAL A 222 2.36 -5.40 13.55
CA VAL A 222 1.85 -4.04 13.32
C VAL A 222 1.72 -3.75 11.82
N ALA A 223 2.70 -4.16 11.01
CA ALA A 223 2.62 -4.05 9.56
C ALA A 223 1.47 -4.89 8.99
N GLY A 224 1.25 -6.10 9.50
CA GLY A 224 0.10 -6.96 9.16
C GLY A 224 -1.24 -6.28 9.45
N VAL A 225 -1.38 -5.61 10.60
CA VAL A 225 -2.57 -4.79 10.90
C VAL A 225 -2.72 -3.66 9.88
N LEU A 226 -1.68 -2.88 9.63
CA LEU A 226 -1.75 -1.75 8.70
C LEU A 226 -2.12 -2.19 7.28
N ILE A 227 -1.50 -3.27 6.79
CA ILE A 227 -1.80 -3.84 5.49
C ILE A 227 -3.24 -4.37 5.45
N ALA A 228 -3.71 -5.03 6.52
CA ALA A 228 -5.09 -5.50 6.60
C ALA A 228 -6.09 -4.33 6.55
N LEU A 229 -5.85 -3.24 7.30
CA LEU A 229 -6.70 -2.05 7.28
C LEU A 229 -6.82 -1.45 5.87
N LEU A 230 -5.69 -1.33 5.16
CA LEU A 230 -5.66 -0.76 3.81
C LEU A 230 -6.27 -1.72 2.76
N ALA A 231 -6.10 -3.02 2.94
CA ALA A 231 -6.55 -4.01 1.97
C ALA A 231 -8.03 -4.40 2.13
N GLN A 232 -8.62 -4.26 3.33
CA GLN A 232 -10.02 -4.60 3.58
C GLN A 232 -11.04 -3.68 2.92
N VAL A 233 -10.59 -2.58 2.31
CA VAL A 233 -11.43 -1.72 1.45
C VAL A 233 -12.11 -2.55 0.34
N ASN A 234 -11.48 -3.65 -0.10
CA ASN A 234 -12.08 -4.59 -1.02
C ASN A 234 -11.53 -6.01 -0.83
N GLY A 235 -12.40 -7.03 -0.78
CA GLY A 235 -11.99 -8.42 -0.58
C GLY A 235 -10.98 -8.95 -1.62
N TRP A 236 -11.02 -8.48 -2.86
CA TRP A 236 -10.03 -8.86 -3.87
C TRP A 236 -8.66 -8.23 -3.63
N VAL A 237 -8.60 -6.96 -3.20
CA VAL A 237 -7.34 -6.33 -2.77
C VAL A 237 -6.73 -7.15 -1.64
N TYR A 238 -7.56 -7.54 -0.67
CA TYR A 238 -7.14 -8.37 0.46
C TYR A 238 -6.49 -9.68 0.02
N LEU A 239 -7.20 -10.46 -0.82
CA LEU A 239 -6.75 -11.76 -1.29
C LEU A 239 -5.49 -11.65 -2.16
N LEU A 240 -5.43 -10.66 -3.05
CA LEU A 240 -4.26 -10.45 -3.91
C LEU A 240 -3.03 -10.02 -3.10
N THR A 241 -3.19 -9.10 -2.14
CA THR A 241 -2.10 -8.67 -1.26
C THR A 241 -1.63 -9.84 -0.38
N PHE A 242 -2.55 -10.59 0.22
CA PHE A 242 -2.21 -11.76 1.03
C PHE A 242 -1.47 -12.82 0.22
N GLY A 243 -2.01 -13.21 -0.94
CA GLY A 243 -1.37 -14.18 -1.84
C GLY A 243 -0.01 -13.70 -2.36
N PHE A 244 0.14 -12.41 -2.64
CA PHE A 244 1.42 -11.82 -3.04
C PHE A 244 2.45 -11.88 -1.92
N LEU A 245 2.08 -11.60 -0.67
CA LEU A 245 3.00 -11.68 0.48
C LEU A 245 3.49 -13.12 0.69
N LEU A 246 2.59 -14.11 0.64
CA LEU A 246 2.96 -15.53 0.69
C LEU A 246 3.94 -15.91 -0.42
N TRP A 247 3.64 -15.51 -1.66
CA TRP A 247 4.49 -15.76 -2.82
C TRP A 247 5.85 -15.04 -2.71
N ALA A 248 5.87 -13.78 -2.31
CA ALA A 248 7.07 -12.96 -2.18
C ALA A 248 7.99 -13.49 -1.07
N GLY A 249 7.41 -13.85 0.08
CA GLY A 249 8.12 -14.48 1.18
C GLY A 249 8.74 -15.82 0.79
N TRP A 250 7.97 -16.69 0.12
CA TRP A 250 8.50 -17.94 -0.44
C TRP A 250 9.63 -17.70 -1.44
N ARG A 251 9.49 -16.71 -2.34
CA ARG A 251 10.54 -16.37 -3.30
C ARG A 251 11.80 -15.82 -2.60
N ALA A 252 11.64 -15.04 -1.54
CA ALA A 252 12.75 -14.53 -0.75
C ALA A 252 13.48 -15.67 -0.02
N SER A 253 12.74 -16.60 0.57
CA SER A 253 13.31 -17.72 1.33
C SER A 253 14.16 -18.66 0.47
N LEU A 254 13.80 -18.86 -0.80
CA LEU A 254 14.64 -19.62 -1.75
C LEU A 254 16.03 -19.00 -2.01
N ARG A 255 16.23 -17.74 -1.65
CA ARG A 255 17.50 -17.00 -1.81
C ARG A 255 18.23 -16.78 -0.49
N LEU A 256 17.58 -17.05 0.63
CA LEU A 256 18.15 -16.94 1.96
C LEU A 256 18.57 -18.33 2.40
N ASP A 257 19.84 -18.47 2.81
CA ASP A 257 20.31 -19.71 3.44
C ASP A 257 19.90 -19.71 4.92
N LEU A 258 18.59 -19.88 5.16
CA LEU A 258 17.97 -19.88 6.50
C LEU A 258 18.48 -21.03 7.38
N THR A 259 19.25 -21.98 6.81
CA THR A 259 19.83 -23.09 7.56
C THR A 259 21.13 -22.74 8.27
N LYS A 260 21.81 -21.66 7.85
CA LYS A 260 23.08 -21.19 8.44
C LYS A 260 22.90 -20.17 9.55
N GLU A 261 21.82 -19.41 9.54
CA GLU A 261 21.48 -18.45 10.59
C GLU A 261 20.52 -19.13 11.58
N LYS A 262 20.96 -19.36 12.83
CA LYS A 262 20.05 -19.83 13.90
C LYS A 262 18.97 -18.77 14.13
N ASP A 263 17.73 -19.09 13.79
CA ASP A 263 16.52 -18.27 13.96
C ASP A 263 16.68 -16.80 13.54
N PRO A 264 16.57 -16.49 12.23
CA PRO A 264 16.64 -15.13 11.74
C PRO A 264 15.41 -14.33 12.18
N SER A 265 15.50 -13.70 13.35
CA SER A 265 14.45 -12.86 13.95
C SER A 265 13.93 -11.72 13.06
N TYR A 266 14.61 -11.38 11.97
CA TYR A 266 14.15 -10.36 11.02
C TYR A 266 13.12 -10.88 10.01
N VAL A 267 12.98 -12.20 9.85
CA VAL A 267 11.93 -12.78 9.00
C VAL A 267 10.63 -12.54 9.73
N VAL A 268 9.79 -11.66 9.17
CA VAL A 268 8.52 -11.28 9.80
C VAL A 268 7.31 -11.40 8.88
N MET A 269 7.50 -12.13 7.78
CA MET A 269 6.48 -12.34 6.76
C MET A 269 5.35 -13.22 7.30
N ASP A 270 5.72 -14.21 8.10
CA ASP A 270 4.90 -15.09 8.91
C ASP A 270 4.00 -14.29 9.86
N GLU A 271 4.53 -13.38 10.69
CA GLU A 271 3.67 -12.59 11.60
C GLU A 271 2.75 -11.66 10.81
N THR A 272 3.26 -11.07 9.72
CA THR A 272 2.49 -10.19 8.85
C THR A 272 1.29 -10.94 8.25
N CYS A 273 1.53 -12.12 7.68
CA CYS A 273 0.49 -12.94 7.08
C CYS A 273 -0.44 -13.55 8.12
N GLY A 274 0.07 -14.01 9.27
CA GLY A 274 -0.72 -14.52 10.38
C GLY A 274 -1.67 -13.47 10.94
N MET A 275 -1.20 -12.23 11.11
CA MET A 275 -2.01 -11.10 11.57
C MET A 275 -3.06 -10.67 10.53
N MET A 276 -2.73 -10.68 9.24
CA MET A 276 -3.73 -10.52 8.19
C MET A 276 -4.77 -11.64 8.26
N LEU A 277 -4.37 -12.91 8.40
CA LEU A 277 -5.35 -13.99 8.50
C LEU A 277 -6.27 -13.82 9.72
N ALA A 278 -5.73 -13.40 10.87
CA ALA A 278 -6.49 -13.11 12.07
C ALA A 278 -7.63 -12.09 11.82
N LEU A 279 -7.37 -11.03 11.08
CA LEU A 279 -8.36 -9.97 10.84
C LEU A 279 -9.26 -10.19 9.63
N ALA A 280 -9.03 -11.23 8.82
CA ALA A 280 -9.69 -11.41 7.53
C ALA A 280 -11.24 -11.36 7.63
N GLY A 281 -11.86 -10.33 7.05
CA GLY A 281 -13.32 -10.18 7.05
C GLY A 281 -13.94 -9.89 8.43
N ILE A 282 -13.14 -9.50 9.41
CA ILE A 282 -13.60 -8.98 10.70
C ILE A 282 -13.83 -7.47 10.55
N PRO A 283 -14.98 -6.91 11.00
CA PRO A 283 -15.20 -5.47 11.03
C PRO A 283 -14.06 -4.76 11.77
N LEU A 284 -13.44 -3.75 11.14
CA LEU A 284 -12.22 -3.09 11.65
C LEU A 284 -12.57 -1.86 12.50
N HIS A 285 -12.88 -2.08 13.76
CA HIS A 285 -12.96 -1.04 14.79
C HIS A 285 -11.83 -1.23 15.82
N PRO A 286 -11.48 -0.20 16.60
CA PRO A 286 -10.33 -0.27 17.51
C PRO A 286 -10.34 -1.51 18.43
N ALA A 287 -11.51 -1.92 18.93
CA ALA A 287 -11.61 -3.08 19.80
C ALA A 287 -11.33 -4.41 19.09
N SER A 288 -11.83 -4.63 17.86
CA SER A 288 -11.57 -5.87 17.12
C SER A 288 -10.11 -5.96 16.66
N VAL A 289 -9.52 -4.82 16.27
CA VAL A 289 -8.10 -4.75 15.88
C VAL A 289 -7.18 -5.03 17.08
N ILE A 290 -7.42 -4.38 18.23
CA ILE A 290 -6.62 -4.63 19.45
C ILE A 290 -6.80 -6.07 19.92
N THR A 291 -8.03 -6.57 19.96
CA THR A 291 -8.30 -7.94 20.38
C THR A 291 -7.64 -8.94 19.44
N GLY A 292 -7.73 -8.71 18.13
CA GLY A 292 -7.10 -9.58 17.14
C GLY A 292 -5.59 -9.58 17.23
N PHE A 293 -4.99 -8.42 17.45
CA PHE A 293 -3.56 -8.29 17.70
C PHE A 293 -3.13 -9.09 18.94
N LEU A 294 -3.83 -8.91 20.06
CA LEU A 294 -3.50 -9.61 21.31
C LEU A 294 -3.71 -11.13 21.19
N LEU A 295 -4.80 -11.58 20.57
CA LEU A 295 -5.08 -13.00 20.35
C LEU A 295 -4.03 -13.63 19.44
N PHE A 296 -3.69 -12.98 18.33
CA PHE A 296 -2.66 -13.46 17.41
C PHE A 296 -1.33 -13.61 18.13
N ARG A 297 -0.86 -12.57 18.84
CA ARG A 297 0.39 -12.63 19.62
C ARG A 297 0.35 -13.71 20.70
N PHE A 298 -0.79 -13.90 21.36
CA PHE A 298 -0.95 -14.97 22.34
C PHE A 298 -0.77 -16.35 21.71
N PHE A 299 -1.42 -16.63 20.58
CA PHE A 299 -1.32 -17.93 19.92
C PHE A 299 0.05 -18.18 19.27
N ASP A 300 0.67 -17.13 18.71
CA ASP A 300 2.04 -17.16 18.19
C ASP A 300 3.07 -17.48 19.29
N ILE A 301 2.97 -16.85 20.46
CA ILE A 301 3.91 -17.08 21.57
C ILE A 301 3.68 -18.42 22.28
N VAL A 302 2.41 -18.77 22.55
CA VAL A 302 2.08 -19.96 23.34
C VAL A 302 2.15 -21.24 22.50
N LYS A 303 1.79 -21.14 21.21
CA LYS A 303 1.65 -22.25 20.26
C LYS A 303 0.95 -23.45 20.89
N PRO A 304 -0.34 -23.33 21.27
CA PRO A 304 -1.08 -24.45 21.84
C PRO A 304 -1.22 -25.58 20.83
N TYR A 305 -1.43 -26.80 21.32
CA TYR A 305 -1.77 -27.93 20.45
C TYR A 305 -3.06 -27.63 19.68
N PRO A 306 -3.14 -27.83 18.33
CA PRO A 306 -2.20 -28.56 17.46
C PRO A 306 -1.13 -27.71 16.75
N ILE A 307 -1.09 -26.38 16.93
CA ILE A 307 -0.17 -25.46 16.22
C ILE A 307 1.28 -25.89 16.37
N ARG A 308 1.70 -26.28 17.59
CA ARG A 308 3.05 -26.77 17.88
C ARG A 308 3.51 -27.97 17.03
N ARG A 309 2.60 -28.73 16.41
CA ARG A 309 3.02 -29.82 15.50
C ARG A 309 3.62 -29.30 14.19
N LEU A 310 3.28 -28.08 13.79
CA LEU A 310 3.72 -27.48 12.53
C LEU A 310 5.22 -27.12 12.56
N GLU A 311 5.79 -26.89 13.75
CA GLU A 311 7.24 -26.67 13.95
C GLU A 311 8.10 -27.87 13.54
N ARG A 312 7.50 -29.05 13.34
CA ARG A 312 8.21 -30.23 12.83
C ARG A 312 8.50 -30.16 11.33
N ILE A 313 7.82 -29.26 10.61
CA ILE A 313 8.04 -29.04 9.17
C ILE A 313 9.31 -28.18 9.03
N PRO A 314 10.39 -28.69 8.41
CA PRO A 314 11.62 -27.93 8.31
C PRO A 314 11.52 -26.78 7.29
N GLY A 315 12.26 -25.71 7.56
CA GLY A 315 12.43 -24.58 6.65
C GLY A 315 11.28 -23.57 6.67
N TYR A 316 11.24 -22.70 5.66
CA TYR A 316 10.32 -21.58 5.58
C TYR A 316 8.83 -21.97 5.60
N ALA A 317 8.49 -23.15 5.08
CA ALA A 317 7.11 -23.63 5.11
C ALA A 317 6.63 -23.88 6.55
N GLY A 318 7.50 -24.37 7.44
CA GLY A 318 7.19 -24.56 8.86
C GLY A 318 6.87 -23.24 9.53
N ILE A 319 7.78 -22.26 9.36
CA ILE A 319 7.74 -20.88 9.89
C ILE A 319 6.49 -20.10 9.42
N MET A 320 5.99 -20.37 8.22
CA MET A 320 4.75 -19.73 7.76
C MET A 320 3.52 -20.42 8.33
N LEU A 321 3.54 -21.75 8.44
CA LEU A 321 2.35 -22.53 8.78
C LEU A 321 1.97 -22.40 10.25
N ASP A 322 2.93 -22.33 11.16
CA ASP A 322 2.69 -22.11 12.59
C ASP A 322 2.02 -20.75 12.85
N ASP A 323 2.51 -19.67 12.25
CA ASP A 323 1.91 -18.34 12.39
C ASP A 323 0.56 -18.19 11.68
N LEU A 324 0.41 -18.80 10.50
CA LEU A 324 -0.89 -18.86 9.84
C LEU A 324 -1.90 -19.66 10.68
N ALA A 325 -1.48 -20.73 11.36
CA ALA A 325 -2.36 -21.48 12.25
C ALA A 325 -2.72 -20.68 13.52
N ALA A 326 -1.78 -19.90 14.07
CA ALA A 326 -2.06 -18.95 15.14
C ALA A 326 -3.06 -17.86 14.68
N GLY A 327 -2.87 -17.32 13.47
CA GLY A 327 -3.77 -16.39 12.82
C GLY A 327 -5.18 -16.97 12.63
N ALA A 328 -5.28 -18.21 12.17
CA ALA A 328 -6.57 -18.90 12.00
C ALA A 328 -7.29 -19.13 13.35
N ALA A 329 -6.55 -19.47 14.41
CA ALA A 329 -7.11 -19.62 15.75
C ALA A 329 -7.66 -18.29 16.28
N ALA A 330 -6.89 -17.20 16.14
CA ALA A 330 -7.35 -15.85 16.49
C ALA A 330 -8.58 -15.44 15.66
N TRP A 331 -8.55 -15.69 14.34
CA TRP A 331 -9.65 -15.41 13.43
C TRP A 331 -10.95 -16.09 13.85
N MET A 332 -10.88 -17.38 14.22
CA MET A 332 -12.05 -18.13 14.67
C MET A 332 -12.69 -17.51 15.91
N ILE A 333 -11.89 -17.06 16.88
CA ILE A 333 -12.41 -16.39 18.09
C ILE A 333 -13.00 -15.03 17.73
N LEU A 334 -12.33 -14.23 16.90
CA LEU A 334 -12.85 -12.93 16.47
C LEU A 334 -14.14 -13.07 15.67
N ARG A 335 -14.28 -14.12 14.84
CA ARG A 335 -15.52 -14.46 14.14
C ARG A 335 -16.65 -14.80 15.10
N ILE A 336 -16.37 -15.44 16.24
CA ILE A 336 -17.42 -15.70 17.24
C ILE A 336 -17.83 -14.39 17.93
N LEU A 337 -16.88 -13.53 18.25
CA LEU A 337 -17.13 -12.27 18.97
C LEU A 337 -17.77 -11.18 18.11
N TRP A 338 -17.40 -11.10 16.83
CA TRP A 338 -17.77 -10.01 15.91
C TRP A 338 -18.25 -10.48 14.53
N GLY A 339 -18.39 -11.79 14.30
CA GLY A 339 -18.86 -12.33 13.02
C GLY A 339 -20.39 -12.36 12.86
N ALA A 340 -21.12 -11.62 13.70
CA ALA A 340 -22.56 -11.43 13.57
C ALA A 340 -22.87 -10.08 12.93
N ALA A 341 -23.00 -10.08 11.60
CA ALA A 341 -23.93 -9.27 10.76
C ALA A 341 -23.50 -9.40 9.30
#